data_AF-A0A954Z0Z5-F1
#
_entry.id   AF-A0A954Z0Z5-F1
#
_cell.length_a   1.000
_cell.length_b   1.000
_cell.length_c   1.000
_cell.angle_alpha   90.00
_cell.angle_beta   90.00
_cell.angle_gamma   90.00
#
_symmetry.space_group_name_H-M   'P 1'
#
loop_
_entity.id
_entity.type
_entity.pdbx_description
1 polymer ?
#
loop_
_entity_poly.entity_id
_entity_poly.type
_entity_poly.pdbx_seq_one_letter_code
_entity_poly.pdbx_strand_id
1 'polypeptide(L)' 'NDPRVHVGLGPLDRVDRVNVRWPDGSSEQFGPFDAGQTHILRRSPR' A
#
# COMPACT_ATOMS: atom_id res chain seq x y z
N ASN A 1 -1.34 5.95 18.67
CA ASN A 1 -1.47 6.29 17.25
C ASN A 1 -0.94 5.10 16.48
N ASP A 2 -1.82 4.38 15.80
CA ASP A 2 -1.45 3.19 15.02
C ASP A 2 -1.63 3.56 13.54
N PRO A 3 -0.56 3.76 12.77
CA PRO A 3 -0.61 4.33 11.42
C PRO A 3 -1.07 3.32 10.35
N ARG A 4 -1.94 2.38 10.71
CA ARG A 4 -2.49 1.38 9.78
C ARG A 4 -3.67 1.95 9.00
N VAL A 5 -3.67 1.70 7.70
CA VAL A 5 -4.81 1.94 6.81
C VAL A 5 -5.47 0.59 6.53
N HIS A 6 -6.74 0.45 6.89
CA HIS A 6 -7.55 -0.71 6.53
C HIS A 6 -8.33 -0.41 5.25
N VAL A 7 -8.20 -1.30 4.26
CA VAL A 7 -8.87 -1.19 2.97
C VAL A 7 -9.75 -2.42 2.76
N GLY A 8 -11.04 -2.22 2.53
CA GLY A 8 -11.98 -3.29 2.18
C GLY A 8 -11.94 -3.56 0.68
N LEU A 9 -11.75 -4.82 0.28
CA LEU A 9 -11.71 -5.25 -1.12
C LEU A 9 -12.99 -5.96 -1.59
N GLY A 10 -13.97 -6.12 -0.69
CA GLY A 10 -15.17 -6.92 -0.98
C GLY A 10 -14.80 -8.38 -1.26
N PRO A 11 -15.31 -9.00 -2.34
CA PRO A 11 -15.01 -10.39 -2.69
C PRO A 11 -13.67 -10.58 -3.43
N LEU A 12 -12.92 -9.51 -3.70
CA LEU A 12 -11.65 -9.58 -4.41
C LEU A 12 -10.55 -10.18 -3.53
N ASP A 13 -9.68 -10.99 -4.14
CA ASP A 13 -8.59 -11.71 -3.49
C ASP A 13 -7.23 -11.03 -3.67
N ARG A 14 -7.16 -9.91 -4.40
CA ARG A 14 -5.90 -9.22 -4.70
C ARG A 14 -6.07 -7.70 -4.85
N VAL A 15 -5.01 -6.99 -4.49
CA VAL A 15 -4.76 -5.59 -4.85
C VAL A 15 -3.73 -5.56 -5.97
N ASP A 16 -4.09 -4.97 -7.11
CA ASP A 16 -3.17 -4.88 -8.25
C ASP A 16 -2.05 -3.84 -8.01
N ARG A 17 -2.36 -2.73 -7.32
CA ARG A 17 -1.40 -1.65 -7.06
C ARG A 17 -1.80 -0.77 -5.89
N VAL A 18 -0.81 -0.35 -5.10
CA VAL A 18 -0.93 0.76 -4.14
C VAL A 18 -0.03 1.92 -4.60
N ASN A 19 -0.60 3.12 -4.74
CA ASN A 19 0.16 4.33 -5.04
C ASN A 19 0.31 5.16 -3.77
N VAL A 20 1.54 5.41 -3.33
CA VAL A 20 1.82 6.27 -2.17
C VAL A 20 2.38 7.59 -2.67
N ARG A 21 1.78 8.70 -2.22
CA ARG A 21 2.34 10.04 -2.37
C ARG A 21 3.11 10.40 -1.11
N TRP A 22 4.42 10.60 -1.23
CA TRP A 22 5.29 10.94 -0.11
C TRP A 22 5.25 12.45 0.21
N PRO A 23 5.64 12.88 1.43
CA PRO A 23 5.62 14.30 1.82
C PRO A 23 6.48 15.23 0.97
N ASP A 24 7.50 14.71 0.27
CA ASP A 24 8.32 15.51 -0.65
C ASP A 24 7.72 15.62 -2.07
N GLY A 25 6.48 15.15 -2.25
CA GLY A 25 5.75 15.19 -3.50
C GLY A 25 6.01 14.03 -4.45
N SER A 26 7.01 13.19 -4.18
CA SER A 26 7.28 12.00 -5.00
C SER A 26 6.17 10.96 -4.86
N SER A 27 6.04 10.09 -5.86
CA SER A 27 5.08 8.97 -5.85
C SER A 27 5.79 7.65 -6.07
N GLU A 28 5.34 6.62 -5.38
CA GLU A 28 5.90 5.27 -5.47
C GLU A 28 4.77 4.25 -5.56
N GLN A 29 4.99 3.21 -6.38
CA GLN A 29 4.01 2.16 -6.61
C GLN A 29 4.48 0.88 -5.93
N PHE A 30 3.56 0.22 -5.23
CA PHE A 30 3.78 -1.03 -4.54
C PHE A 30 2.76 -2.08 -5.00
N GLY A 31 3.10 -3.35 -4.79
CA GLY A 31 2.28 -4.49 -5.15
C GLY A 31 2.78 -5.23 -6.39
N PRO A 32 1.99 -6.20 -6.91
CA PRO A 32 0.67 -6.62 -6.41
C PRO A 32 0.73 -7.27 -5.02
N PHE A 33 -0.41 -7.32 -4.32
CA PHE A 33 -0.54 -7.92 -3.00
C PHE A 33 -1.79 -8.79 -2.90
N ASP A 34 -1.69 -9.96 -2.27
CA ASP A 34 -2.86 -10.79 -1.98
C ASP A 34 -3.69 -10.17 -0.84
N ALA A 35 -5.01 -10.40 -0.88
CA ALA A 35 -5.91 -9.96 0.16
C ALA A 35 -5.64 -10.69 1.50
N GLY A 36 -6.08 -10.07 2.60
CA GLY A 36 -5.98 -10.65 3.94
C GLY A 36 -4.59 -10.57 4.58
N GLN A 37 -3.66 -9.83 3.99
CA GLN A 37 -2.30 -9.65 4.50
C GLN A 37 -2.05 -8.21 4.98
N THR A 38 -1.09 -8.05 5.88
CA THR A 38 -0.56 -6.74 6.29
C THR A 38 0.79 -6.50 5.63
N HIS A 39 0.90 -5.42 4.85
CA HIS A 39 2.15 -5.02 4.20
C HIS A 39 2.69 -3.73 4.80
N ILE A 40 4.01 -3.67 5.01
CA ILE A 40 4.71 -2.45 5.43
C ILE A 40 5.27 -1.79 4.18
N LEU A 41 4.75 -0.62 3.83
CA LEU A 41 5.25 0.18 2.72
C LEU A 41 6.36 1.11 3.23
N ARG A 42 7.56 0.98 2.67
CA ARG A 42 8.70 1.83 2.98
C ARG A 42 9.14 2.54 1.72
N ARG A 43 9.40 3.83 1.87
CA ARG A 43 9.99 4.63 0.81
C ARG A 43 11.35 4.05 0.42
N SER A 44 11.59 3.87 -0.87
CA SER A 44 12.91 3.48 -1.36
C SER A 44 13.96 4.55 -1.07
N PRO A 45 15.19 4.15 -0.68
CA PRO A 45 16.30 5.09 -0.62
C PRO A 45 16.54 5.70 -2.01
N ARG A 46 16.99 6.96 -2.04
CA ARG A 46 17.37 7.63 -3.29
C ARG A 46 18.67 7.08 -3.85
#